data_AF-A0A9P7TBQ3-F1
#
_entry.id   AF-A0A9P7TBQ3-F1
#
_cell.length_a   1.000
_cell.length_b   1.000
_cell.length_c   1.000
_cell.angle_alpha   90.00
_cell.angle_beta   90.00
_cell.angle_gamma   90.00
#
_symmetry.space_group_name_H-M   'P 1'
#
loop_
_entity.id
_entity.type
_entity.pdbx_description
1 polymer ?
#
loop_
_entity_poly.entity_id
_entity_poly.type
_entity_poly.pdbx_seq_one_letter_code
_entity_poly.pdbx_strand_id
1 'polypeptide(L)'
;MAGDFSPMLAPVDEPMLGPPRNIGLLFIKSLLAQRHKYFLTAAVQLAISTLFPGRFAVVPIAALTLTMLTTHLIDRLTPPQTPPPAHMLSVVPGRATALLPHADGTWGSSPSNHPLVVFNLGVQFNHPRGQICPYAKELAEKFALMSRDLLSRREELGLLSVTNWTGLDLQPASGAGPDTLLMSYYFRDVESIHRFAHEEMHREAWDWYNSVKPHHIGIFHETFVVPAHGHESIYVNCRPFMLGASLVKVDDEKKTDGKTDGGKGNEASKSRDDGAARWRNLLVSADHVALNRQWQRLNRDANGVPRERTV
;
A
#
# COMPACT_ATOMS: atom_id res chain seq x y z
N MET A 1 34.49 -4.40 3.09
CA MET A 1 33.40 -3.42 3.15
C MET A 1 32.14 -4.11 2.65
N ALA A 2 31.00 -3.90 3.30
CA ALA A 2 29.75 -4.48 2.81
C ALA A 2 29.38 -3.78 1.50
N GLY A 3 28.90 -4.53 0.50
CA GLY A 3 28.50 -3.97 -0.79
C GLY A 3 27.23 -3.11 -0.69
N ASP A 4 26.84 -2.52 -1.81
CA ASP A 4 25.61 -1.74 -1.91
C ASP A 4 24.37 -2.66 -1.83
N PHE A 5 23.26 -2.11 -1.34
CA PHE A 5 22.01 -2.87 -1.29
C PHE A 5 21.49 -3.20 -2.70
N SER A 6 20.97 -4.42 -2.87
CA SER A 6 20.45 -4.88 -4.15
C SER A 6 18.93 -4.64 -4.25
N PRO A 7 18.43 -3.88 -5.24
CA PRO A 7 17.00 -3.64 -5.40
C PRO A 7 16.24 -4.92 -5.78
N MET A 8 15.02 -5.07 -5.27
CA MET A 8 14.13 -6.23 -5.54
C MET A 8 13.10 -5.97 -6.65
N LEU A 9 12.88 -4.70 -7.00
CA LEU A 9 11.92 -4.27 -8.00
C LEU A 9 12.59 -3.32 -8.99
N ALA A 10 12.22 -3.44 -10.26
CA ALA A 10 12.66 -2.51 -11.29
C ALA A 10 12.12 -1.09 -11.02
N PRO A 11 12.81 -0.04 -11.50
CA PRO A 11 12.23 1.29 -11.59
C PRO A 11 10.96 1.29 -12.44
N VAL A 12 10.07 2.24 -12.18
CA VAL A 12 8.84 2.48 -12.94
C VAL A 12 8.88 3.88 -13.54
N ASP A 13 8.26 4.05 -14.70
CA ASP A 13 8.25 5.34 -15.40
C ASP A 13 7.37 6.37 -14.68
N GLU A 14 6.24 5.92 -14.11
CA GLU A 14 5.33 6.78 -13.36
C GLU A 14 4.58 5.97 -12.29
N PRO A 15 4.27 6.58 -11.12
CA PRO A 15 3.37 6.00 -10.15
C PRO A 15 1.99 5.78 -10.76
N MET A 16 1.48 4.56 -10.68
CA MET A 16 0.13 4.29 -11.17
C MET A 16 -0.92 4.98 -10.28
N LEU A 17 -1.58 6.01 -10.81
CA LEU A 17 -2.85 6.46 -10.26
C LEU A 17 -3.96 5.52 -10.75
N GLY A 18 -4.65 4.89 -9.80
CA GLY A 18 -5.88 4.17 -10.12
C GLY A 18 -6.97 5.14 -10.64
N PRO A 19 -7.97 4.63 -11.38
CA PRO A 19 -9.08 5.47 -11.83
C PRO A 19 -9.81 6.10 -10.64
N PRO A 20 -10.44 7.29 -10.82
CA PRO A 20 -11.20 7.93 -9.77
C PRO A 20 -12.23 6.97 -9.18
N ARG A 21 -12.22 6.88 -7.84
CA ARG A 21 -13.16 6.03 -7.11
C ARG A 21 -14.55 6.66 -7.13
N ASN A 22 -15.50 6.04 -7.82
CA ASN A 22 -16.91 6.39 -7.69
C ASN A 22 -17.44 5.80 -6.37
N ILE A 23 -17.56 6.64 -5.34
CA ILE A 23 -17.97 6.22 -3.98
C ILE A 23 -19.35 5.57 -4.00
N GLY A 24 -20.30 6.10 -4.77
CA GLY A 24 -21.64 5.50 -4.90
C GLY A 24 -21.62 4.10 -5.51
N LEU A 25 -20.82 3.90 -6.57
CA LEU A 25 -20.65 2.59 -7.17
C LEU A 25 -19.89 1.62 -6.24
N LEU A 26 -18.86 2.09 -5.53
CA LEU A 26 -18.14 1.29 -4.53
C LEU A 26 -19.05 0.90 -3.37
N PHE A 27 -19.93 1.79 -2.94
CA PHE A 27 -20.94 1.52 -1.93
C PHE A 27 -21.94 0.44 -2.39
N ILE A 28 -22.50 0.58 -3.60
CA ILE A 28 -23.36 -0.45 -4.21
C ILE A 28 -22.61 -1.78 -4.32
N LYS A 29 -21.37 -1.75 -4.83
CA LYS A 29 -20.51 -2.93 -4.94
C LYS A 29 -20.17 -3.52 -3.57
N SER A 30 -20.04 -2.74 -2.51
CA SER A 30 -19.73 -3.21 -1.15
C SER A 30 -20.96 -3.83 -0.48
N LEU A 31 -22.12 -3.18 -0.59
CA LEU A 31 -23.41 -3.74 -0.15
C LEU A 31 -23.70 -5.06 -0.85
N LEU A 32 -23.46 -5.10 -2.17
CA LEU A 32 -23.51 -6.33 -2.93
C LEU A 32 -22.37 -7.24 -2.50
N ALA A 33 -21.11 -6.85 -2.36
CA ALA A 33 -20.00 -7.73 -2.02
C ALA A 33 -20.17 -8.47 -0.67
N GLN A 34 -20.80 -7.85 0.31
CA GLN A 34 -21.08 -8.49 1.60
C GLN A 34 -22.37 -9.33 1.57
N ARG A 35 -23.37 -8.93 0.77
CA ARG A 35 -24.69 -9.57 0.77
C ARG A 35 -24.99 -10.48 -0.42
N HIS A 36 -24.30 -10.31 -1.54
CA HIS A 36 -24.42 -11.11 -2.76
C HIS A 36 -24.11 -12.55 -2.47
N LYS A 37 -23.20 -12.88 -1.54
CA LYS A 37 -22.99 -14.27 -1.13
C LYS A 37 -24.26 -14.84 -0.51
N TYR A 38 -24.86 -14.14 0.46
CA TYR A 38 -26.11 -14.57 1.08
C TYR A 38 -27.31 -14.57 0.13
N PHE A 39 -27.47 -13.54 -0.70
CA PHE A 39 -28.54 -13.44 -1.70
C PHE A 39 -28.36 -14.45 -2.82
N LEU A 40 -27.14 -14.69 -3.29
CA LEU A 40 -26.84 -15.72 -4.29
C LEU A 40 -27.08 -17.10 -3.70
N THR A 41 -26.63 -17.38 -2.47
CA THR A 41 -26.94 -18.64 -1.78
C THR A 41 -28.45 -18.81 -1.62
N ALA A 42 -29.17 -17.79 -1.20
CA ALA A 42 -30.63 -17.85 -1.07
C ALA A 42 -31.35 -18.00 -2.41
N ALA A 43 -30.90 -17.32 -3.47
CA ALA A 43 -31.47 -17.41 -4.81
C ALA A 43 -31.19 -18.78 -5.46
N VAL A 44 -29.98 -19.31 -5.30
CA VAL A 44 -29.61 -20.66 -5.73
C VAL A 44 -30.42 -21.69 -4.96
N GLN A 45 -30.53 -21.55 -3.64
CA GLN A 45 -31.38 -22.42 -2.80
C GLN A 45 -32.85 -22.38 -3.25
N LEU A 46 -33.41 -21.19 -3.48
CA LEU A 46 -34.77 -21.00 -3.95
C LEU A 46 -34.97 -21.68 -5.32
N ALA A 47 -34.07 -21.43 -6.28
CA ALA A 47 -34.12 -22.03 -7.61
C ALA A 47 -34.07 -23.57 -7.55
N ILE A 48 -33.17 -24.12 -6.73
CA ILE A 48 -33.06 -25.57 -6.52
C ILE A 48 -34.35 -26.13 -5.91
N SER A 49 -34.90 -25.48 -4.90
CA SER A 49 -36.15 -25.89 -4.25
C SER A 49 -37.38 -25.75 -5.15
N THR A 50 -37.38 -24.84 -6.13
CA THR A 50 -38.48 -24.66 -7.09
C THR A 50 -38.39 -25.57 -8.31
N LEU A 51 -37.18 -25.85 -8.81
CA LEU A 51 -36.97 -26.57 -10.07
C LEU A 51 -36.79 -28.08 -9.87
N PHE A 52 -36.38 -28.53 -8.68
CA PHE A 52 -36.20 -29.94 -8.37
C PHE A 52 -37.32 -30.45 -7.46
N PRO A 53 -37.90 -31.64 -7.74
CA PRO A 53 -38.79 -32.31 -6.80
C PRO A 53 -38.11 -32.41 -5.43
N GLY A 54 -38.81 -32.17 -4.31
CA GLY A 54 -38.20 -31.96 -2.99
C GLY A 54 -37.15 -33.00 -2.56
N ARG A 55 -37.28 -34.26 -3.00
CA ARG A 55 -36.30 -35.33 -2.77
C ARG A 55 -34.94 -35.15 -3.47
N PHE A 56 -34.86 -34.32 -4.51
CA PHE A 56 -33.66 -34.05 -5.31
C PHE A 56 -33.08 -32.65 -5.07
N ALA A 57 -33.71 -31.82 -4.25
CA ALA A 57 -33.21 -30.48 -3.91
C ALA A 57 -31.83 -30.51 -3.20
N VAL A 58 -31.45 -31.64 -2.60
CA VAL A 58 -30.12 -31.83 -1.97
C VAL A 58 -29.02 -32.06 -3.02
N VAL A 59 -29.36 -32.58 -4.21
CA VAL A 59 -28.37 -33.04 -5.20
C VAL A 59 -27.44 -31.91 -5.66
N PRO A 60 -27.92 -30.70 -6.02
CA PRO A 60 -27.01 -29.63 -6.46
C PRO A 60 -26.10 -29.12 -5.34
N ILE A 61 -26.59 -29.06 -4.10
CA ILE A 61 -25.81 -28.62 -2.93
C ILE A 61 -24.73 -29.67 -2.60
N ALA A 62 -25.10 -30.96 -2.60
CA ALA A 62 -24.18 -32.06 -2.37
C ALA A 62 -23.11 -32.14 -3.46
N ALA A 63 -23.48 -31.94 -4.73
CA ALA A 63 -22.54 -31.90 -5.85
C ALA A 63 -21.56 -30.72 -5.72
N LEU A 64 -22.04 -29.50 -5.42
CA LEU A 64 -21.16 -28.35 -5.19
C LEU A 64 -20.23 -28.56 -4.00
N THR A 65 -20.75 -29.09 -2.89
CA THR A 65 -19.93 -29.41 -1.70
C THR A 65 -18.87 -30.45 -2.03
N LEU A 66 -19.23 -31.49 -2.78
CA LEU A 66 -18.30 -32.50 -3.23
C LEU A 66 -17.23 -31.90 -4.15
N THR A 67 -17.62 -31.06 -5.13
CA THR A 67 -16.68 -30.37 -6.00
C THR A 67 -15.72 -29.49 -5.18
N MET A 68 -16.22 -28.67 -4.26
CA MET A 68 -15.38 -27.84 -3.39
C MET A 68 -14.43 -28.69 -2.55
N LEU A 69 -14.92 -29.77 -1.94
CA LEU A 69 -14.10 -30.67 -1.13
C LEU A 69 -13.04 -31.36 -1.99
N THR A 70 -13.39 -31.80 -3.21
CA THR A 70 -12.43 -32.39 -4.15
C THR A 70 -11.39 -31.38 -4.61
N THR A 71 -11.77 -30.14 -4.92
CA THR A 71 -10.81 -29.08 -5.28
C THR A 71 -9.89 -28.77 -4.11
N HIS A 72 -10.43 -28.62 -2.89
CA HIS A 72 -9.60 -28.43 -1.69
C HIS A 72 -8.67 -29.61 -1.41
N LEU A 73 -9.13 -30.84 -1.65
CA LEU A 73 -8.32 -32.03 -1.47
C LEU A 73 -7.22 -32.11 -2.54
N ILE A 74 -7.54 -31.79 -3.79
CA ILE A 74 -6.56 -31.67 -4.88
C ILE A 74 -5.52 -30.62 -4.51
N ASP A 75 -5.93 -29.37 -4.20
CA ASP A 75 -5.04 -28.27 -3.84
C ASP A 75 -4.14 -28.60 -2.63
N ARG A 76 -4.62 -29.43 -1.70
CA ARG A 76 -3.84 -29.88 -0.54
C ARG A 76 -2.85 -31.00 -0.89
N LEU A 77 -3.20 -31.89 -1.82
CA LEU A 77 -2.42 -33.10 -2.14
C LEU A 77 -1.50 -32.92 -3.35
N THR A 78 -1.75 -31.95 -4.22
CA THR A 78 -0.90 -31.65 -5.37
C THR A 78 0.12 -30.56 -5.05
N PRO A 79 1.30 -30.60 -5.68
CA PRO A 79 2.30 -29.56 -5.51
C PRO A 79 1.79 -28.20 -6.05
N PRO A 80 2.39 -27.09 -5.60
CA PRO A 80 2.02 -25.75 -6.04
C PRO A 80 2.00 -25.62 -7.57
N GLN A 81 0.97 -24.95 -8.09
CA GLN A 81 0.81 -24.75 -9.53
C GLN A 81 2.01 -24.00 -10.13
N THR A 82 2.44 -24.45 -11.31
CA THR A 82 3.43 -23.78 -12.15
C THR A 82 2.80 -23.51 -13.51
N PRO A 83 2.61 -22.25 -13.94
CA PRO A 83 3.01 -21.01 -13.26
C PRO A 83 2.18 -20.73 -11.99
N PRO A 84 2.70 -19.91 -11.06
CA PRO A 84 1.99 -19.56 -9.84
C PRO A 84 0.67 -18.84 -10.16
N PRO A 85 -0.36 -18.98 -9.32
CA PRO A 85 -1.66 -18.33 -9.53
C PRO A 85 -1.53 -16.82 -9.70
N ALA A 86 -2.48 -16.21 -10.42
CA ALA A 86 -2.47 -14.77 -10.72
C ALA A 86 -2.32 -13.87 -9.47
N HIS A 87 -2.87 -14.29 -8.33
CA HIS A 87 -2.76 -13.55 -7.07
C HIS A 87 -1.34 -13.58 -6.47
N MET A 88 -0.48 -14.49 -6.88
CA MET A 88 0.92 -14.53 -6.43
C MET A 88 1.85 -13.69 -7.33
N LEU A 89 1.40 -13.22 -8.49
CA LEU A 89 2.26 -12.50 -9.45
C LEU A 89 2.86 -11.20 -8.89
N SER A 90 2.17 -10.55 -7.95
CA SER A 90 2.63 -9.31 -7.32
C SER A 90 3.41 -9.55 -6.02
N VAL A 91 3.67 -10.80 -5.64
CA VAL A 91 4.45 -11.15 -4.44
C VAL A 91 5.93 -11.02 -4.77
N VAL A 92 6.67 -10.29 -3.92
CA VAL A 92 8.13 -10.26 -3.98
C VAL A 92 8.66 -11.46 -3.18
N PRO A 93 9.26 -12.47 -3.83
CA PRO A 93 9.76 -13.65 -3.13
C PRO A 93 11.01 -13.32 -2.31
N GLY A 94 11.22 -14.06 -1.23
CA GLY A 94 12.39 -13.90 -0.36
C GLY A 94 12.22 -12.78 0.67
N ARG A 95 13.32 -12.42 1.33
CA ARG A 95 13.36 -11.41 2.39
C ARG A 95 13.72 -10.05 1.80
N ALA A 96 12.89 -9.05 2.03
CA ALA A 96 13.12 -7.68 1.59
C ALA A 96 12.97 -6.69 2.77
N THR A 97 13.60 -5.54 2.63
CA THR A 97 13.44 -4.39 3.54
C THR A 97 13.24 -3.13 2.69
N ALA A 98 12.48 -2.17 3.21
CA ALA A 98 12.31 -0.87 2.57
C ALA A 98 13.38 0.09 3.07
N LEU A 99 14.20 0.63 2.15
CA LEU A 99 15.21 1.65 2.42
C LEU A 99 15.08 2.76 1.38
N LEU A 100 15.30 4.00 1.78
CA LEU A 100 15.34 5.11 0.82
C LEU A 100 16.69 5.10 0.09
N PRO A 101 16.72 5.21 -1.25
CA PRO A 101 17.95 5.43 -1.98
C PRO A 101 18.46 6.86 -1.78
N HIS A 102 19.69 7.10 -2.21
CA HIS A 102 20.21 8.46 -2.35
C HIS A 102 19.47 9.23 -3.47
N ALA A 103 19.65 10.55 -3.52
CA ALA A 103 18.97 11.40 -4.52
C ALA A 103 19.32 11.04 -5.98
N ASP A 104 20.53 10.54 -6.19
CA ASP A 104 21.03 10.00 -7.47
C ASP A 104 20.53 8.57 -7.78
N GLY A 105 19.77 7.97 -6.86
CA GLY A 105 19.21 6.63 -7.01
C GLY A 105 20.14 5.50 -6.67
N THR A 106 21.36 5.81 -6.23
CA THR A 106 22.31 4.80 -5.77
C THR A 106 21.89 4.26 -4.41
N TRP A 107 22.24 3.01 -4.16
CA TRP A 107 22.02 2.35 -2.89
C TRP A 107 23.27 2.47 -2.05
N GLY A 108 23.16 3.05 -0.86
CA GLY A 108 24.25 3.02 0.11
C GLY A 108 24.41 1.64 0.76
N SER A 109 25.28 1.58 1.77
CA SER A 109 25.50 0.40 2.62
C SER A 109 25.05 0.60 4.07
N SER A 110 24.59 1.82 4.42
CA SER A 110 24.11 2.16 5.75
C SER A 110 22.59 2.02 5.83
N PRO A 111 22.07 1.16 6.72
CA PRO A 111 20.64 0.90 6.80
C PRO A 111 19.88 2.04 7.50
N SER A 112 18.66 2.28 7.03
CA SER A 112 17.72 3.29 7.56
C SER A 112 18.33 4.68 7.71
N ASN A 113 19.26 5.07 6.84
CA ASN A 113 20.02 6.32 6.86
C ASN A 113 19.19 7.60 6.65
N HIS A 114 17.91 7.49 6.28
CA HIS A 114 17.00 8.60 6.10
C HIS A 114 15.93 8.64 7.20
N PRO A 115 15.56 9.83 7.72
CA PRO A 115 14.39 9.97 8.58
C PRO A 115 13.11 9.77 7.77
N LEU A 116 11.99 9.56 8.46
CA LEU A 116 10.67 9.53 7.86
C LEU A 116 9.60 9.96 8.88
N VAL A 117 8.41 10.27 8.38
CA VAL A 117 7.24 10.52 9.21
C VAL A 117 6.19 9.46 8.91
N VAL A 118 5.64 8.84 9.97
CA VAL A 118 4.46 7.96 9.87
C VAL A 118 3.27 8.75 10.39
N PHE A 119 2.28 8.94 9.53
CA PHE A 119 1.05 9.65 9.88
C PHE A 119 -0.14 8.70 9.75
N ASN A 120 -0.74 8.40 10.88
CA ASN A 120 -1.93 7.58 10.99
C ASN A 120 -3.14 8.51 11.09
N LEU A 121 -4.04 8.44 10.12
CA LEU A 121 -5.29 9.20 10.11
C LEU A 121 -6.44 8.21 10.12
N GLY A 122 -7.37 8.35 11.05
CA GLY A 122 -8.51 7.46 11.12
C GLY A 122 -9.84 8.17 11.23
N VAL A 123 -10.87 7.40 10.87
CA VAL A 123 -12.26 7.80 10.92
C VAL A 123 -13.02 6.73 11.66
N GLN A 124 -13.79 7.11 12.68
CA GLN A 124 -14.65 6.22 13.46
C GLN A 124 -16.12 6.56 13.22
N PHE A 125 -16.92 5.54 12.94
CA PHE A 125 -18.35 5.66 12.69
C PHE A 125 -19.14 5.10 13.87
N ASN A 126 -19.49 5.99 14.81
CA ASN A 126 -20.17 5.63 16.05
C ASN A 126 -21.69 5.46 15.89
N HIS A 127 -22.23 5.80 14.72
CA HIS A 127 -23.65 5.65 14.42
C HIS A 127 -24.04 4.16 14.31
N PRO A 128 -25.26 3.73 14.72
CA PRO A 128 -25.75 2.34 14.54
C PRO A 128 -25.83 1.84 13.09
N ARG A 129 -25.57 2.71 12.11
CA ARG A 129 -25.55 2.38 10.67
C ARG A 129 -24.11 2.31 10.13
N GLY A 130 -23.12 2.43 11.01
CA GLY A 130 -21.70 2.49 10.67
C GLY A 130 -21.42 3.51 9.56
N GLN A 131 -20.74 3.05 8.51
CA GLN A 131 -20.34 3.85 7.34
C GLN A 131 -21.52 4.36 6.48
N ILE A 132 -22.75 3.96 6.79
CA ILE A 132 -23.99 4.38 6.09
C ILE A 132 -24.74 5.46 6.88
N CYS A 133 -24.05 6.12 7.81
CA CYS A 133 -24.62 7.22 8.57
C CYS A 133 -24.70 8.51 7.75
N PRO A 134 -25.52 9.49 8.18
CA PRO A 134 -25.51 10.83 7.59
C PRO A 134 -24.10 11.42 7.58
N TYR A 135 -23.75 12.17 6.52
CA TYR A 135 -22.43 12.80 6.29
C TYR A 135 -21.26 11.86 5.94
N ALA A 136 -21.42 10.54 6.05
CA ALA A 136 -20.33 9.61 5.72
C ALA A 136 -19.93 9.64 4.24
N LYS A 137 -20.90 9.83 3.33
CA LYS A 137 -20.64 9.90 1.89
C LYS A 137 -19.82 11.13 1.53
N GLU A 138 -20.24 12.30 2.02
CA GLU A 138 -19.59 13.59 1.80
C GLU A 138 -18.16 13.58 2.37
N LEU A 139 -17.98 13.00 3.56
CA LEU A 139 -16.66 12.79 4.16
C LEU A 139 -15.78 11.89 3.29
N ALA A 140 -16.32 10.76 2.82
CA ALA A 140 -15.60 9.82 1.96
C ALA A 140 -15.21 10.45 0.60
N GLU A 141 -16.06 11.28 0.02
CA GLU A 141 -15.77 12.00 -1.22
C GLU A 141 -14.63 13.00 -1.03
N LYS A 142 -14.64 13.79 0.06
CA LYS A 142 -13.56 14.72 0.41
C LYS A 142 -12.23 13.99 0.64
N PHE A 143 -12.25 12.88 1.40
CA PHE A 143 -11.06 12.05 1.59
C PHE A 143 -10.53 11.45 0.29
N ALA A 144 -11.41 11.00 -0.60
CA ALA A 144 -11.02 10.42 -1.88
C ALA A 144 -10.37 11.47 -2.81
N LEU A 145 -10.88 12.70 -2.81
CA LEU A 145 -10.29 13.82 -3.55
C LEU A 145 -8.91 14.16 -2.98
N MET A 146 -8.79 14.38 -1.67
CA MET A 146 -7.51 14.69 -1.03
C MET A 146 -6.47 13.58 -1.23
N SER A 147 -6.88 12.32 -1.10
CA SER A 147 -5.96 11.18 -1.29
C SER A 147 -5.49 11.08 -2.73
N ARG A 148 -6.36 11.36 -3.70
CA ARG A 148 -5.99 11.35 -5.13
C ARG A 148 -5.05 12.49 -5.46
N ASP A 149 -5.33 13.69 -4.98
CA ASP A 149 -4.47 14.86 -5.16
C ASP A 149 -3.09 14.62 -4.55
N LEU A 150 -3.03 14.15 -3.31
CA LEU A 150 -1.78 13.79 -2.62
C LEU A 150 -0.98 12.71 -3.36
N LEU A 151 -1.64 11.69 -3.92
CA LEU A 151 -0.98 10.68 -4.75
C LEU A 151 -0.41 11.26 -6.06
N SER A 152 -1.13 12.19 -6.69
CA SER A 152 -0.68 12.82 -7.95
C SER A 152 0.45 13.81 -7.75
N ARG A 153 0.47 14.53 -6.62
CA ARG A 153 1.51 15.49 -6.22
C ARG A 153 2.47 14.92 -5.19
N ARG A 154 2.65 13.60 -5.18
CA ARG A 154 3.39 12.90 -4.11
C ARG A 154 4.84 13.35 -3.94
N GLU A 155 5.53 13.75 -5.01
CA GLU A 155 6.91 14.24 -4.89
C GLU A 155 6.91 15.63 -4.24
N GLU A 156 6.07 16.53 -4.74
CA GLU A 156 5.88 17.89 -4.22
C GLU A 156 5.46 17.88 -2.74
N LEU A 157 4.57 16.97 -2.37
CA LEU A 157 4.02 16.84 -1.01
C LEU A 157 4.76 15.78 -0.18
N GLY A 158 5.88 15.23 -0.68
CA GLY A 158 6.74 14.31 0.03
C GLY A 158 6.11 12.99 0.49
N LEU A 159 5.04 12.53 -0.18
CA LEU A 159 4.39 11.26 0.12
C LEU A 159 5.19 10.08 -0.46
N LEU A 160 5.70 9.24 0.46
CA LEU A 160 6.37 7.99 0.13
C LEU A 160 5.36 6.88 -0.17
N SER A 161 4.36 6.66 0.68
CA SER A 161 3.29 5.69 0.42
C SER A 161 2.07 5.95 1.29
N VAL A 162 0.95 5.34 0.91
CA VAL A 162 -0.27 5.31 1.73
C VAL A 162 -0.84 3.89 1.72
N THR A 163 -1.25 3.40 2.88
CA THR A 163 -1.96 2.12 3.02
C THR A 163 -3.25 2.33 3.79
N ASN A 164 -4.34 1.75 3.30
CA ASN A 164 -5.65 1.84 3.94
C ASN A 164 -5.97 0.54 4.66
N TRP A 165 -6.53 0.66 5.86
CA TRP A 165 -6.94 -0.41 6.74
C TRP A 165 -8.41 -0.23 7.12
N THR A 166 -9.08 -1.35 7.31
CA THR A 166 -10.42 -1.40 7.88
C THR A 166 -10.30 -2.21 9.16
N GLY A 167 -10.51 -1.55 10.30
CA GLY A 167 -10.37 -2.17 11.61
C GLY A 167 -11.43 -3.24 11.78
N LEU A 168 -11.02 -4.48 12.02
CA LEU A 168 -11.95 -5.56 12.34
C LEU A 168 -12.23 -5.52 13.84
N ASP A 169 -13.30 -4.82 14.24
CA ASP A 169 -13.80 -4.91 15.61
C ASP A 169 -14.61 -6.21 15.76
N LEU A 170 -14.15 -7.10 16.65
CA LEU A 170 -14.84 -8.35 16.96
C LEU A 170 -16.05 -8.14 17.88
N GLN A 171 -16.18 -6.95 18.50
CA GLN A 171 -17.32 -6.52 19.31
C GLN A 171 -17.66 -5.04 19.04
N PRO A 172 -18.14 -4.71 17.83
CA PRO A 172 -18.41 -3.33 17.47
C PRO A 172 -19.47 -2.73 18.39
N ALA A 173 -19.17 -1.57 18.99
CA ALA A 173 -20.09 -0.86 19.88
C ALA A 173 -21.44 -0.54 19.20
N SER A 174 -21.45 -0.43 17.88
CA SER A 174 -22.62 -0.16 17.05
C SER A 174 -23.41 -1.41 16.63
N GLY A 175 -22.88 -2.62 16.86
CA GLY A 175 -23.42 -3.88 16.32
C GLY A 175 -23.35 -4.00 14.78
N ALA A 176 -22.74 -3.02 14.10
CA ALA A 176 -22.78 -2.87 12.64
C ALA A 176 -21.38 -2.89 12.02
N GLY A 177 -20.70 -4.04 12.08
CA GLY A 177 -19.44 -4.29 11.35
C GLY A 177 -18.27 -3.36 11.74
N PRO A 178 -17.19 -3.32 10.93
CA PRO A 178 -16.01 -2.51 11.22
C PRO A 178 -16.36 -1.01 11.17
N ASP A 179 -16.23 -0.34 12.30
CA ASP A 179 -16.56 1.08 12.49
C ASP A 179 -15.38 2.02 12.30
N THR A 180 -14.16 1.47 12.19
CA THR A 180 -12.93 2.25 12.15
C THR A 180 -12.19 2.04 10.83
N LEU A 181 -11.89 3.15 10.14
CA LEU A 181 -10.98 3.21 9.02
C LEU A 181 -9.67 3.83 9.49
N LEU A 182 -8.55 3.32 8.99
CA LEU A 182 -7.22 3.86 9.26
C LEU A 182 -6.44 3.97 7.96
N MET A 183 -5.87 5.14 7.71
CA MET A 183 -4.96 5.40 6.60
C MET A 183 -3.59 5.72 7.19
N SER A 184 -2.61 4.87 6.87
CA SER A 184 -1.22 5.06 7.27
C SER A 184 -0.45 5.66 6.10
N TYR A 185 -0.05 6.92 6.26
CA TYR A 185 0.78 7.66 5.32
C TYR A 185 2.23 7.63 5.78
N TYR A 186 3.14 7.48 4.83
CA TYR A 186 4.57 7.63 5.02
C TYR A 186 5.02 8.88 4.28
N PHE A 187 5.60 9.84 4.99
CA PHE A 187 6.17 11.06 4.41
C PHE A 187 7.69 11.07 4.60
N ARG A 188 8.40 11.76 3.69
CA ARG A 188 9.85 11.93 3.76
C ARG A 188 10.31 12.80 4.93
N ASP A 189 9.51 13.78 5.34
CA ASP A 189 9.83 14.74 6.41
C ASP A 189 8.57 15.43 6.98
N VAL A 190 8.75 16.22 8.03
CA VAL A 190 7.68 16.92 8.76
C VAL A 190 7.13 18.09 7.96
N GLU A 191 7.99 18.76 7.21
CA GLU A 191 7.68 19.89 6.35
C GLU A 191 6.67 19.48 5.26
N SER A 192 6.83 18.28 4.72
CA SER A 192 5.95 17.70 3.70
C SER A 192 4.51 17.49 4.22
N ILE A 193 4.33 16.86 5.37
CA ILE A 193 2.99 16.69 5.96
C ILE A 193 2.40 18.04 6.41
N HIS A 194 3.23 18.94 6.94
CA HIS A 194 2.79 20.27 7.33
C HIS A 194 2.27 21.05 6.11
N ARG A 195 2.97 20.98 4.97
CA ARG A 195 2.50 21.57 3.69
C ARG A 195 1.16 21.00 3.29
N PHE A 196 1.03 19.68 3.25
CA PHE A 196 -0.24 19.01 2.92
C PHE A 196 -1.41 19.46 3.82
N ALA A 197 -1.19 19.58 5.14
CA ALA A 197 -2.23 20.03 6.07
C ALA A 197 -2.69 21.50 5.86
N HIS A 198 -1.90 22.30 5.13
CA HIS A 198 -2.19 23.69 4.80
C HIS A 198 -2.73 23.89 3.38
N GLU A 199 -2.81 22.84 2.57
CA GLU A 199 -3.45 22.90 1.25
C GLU A 199 -4.93 23.30 1.38
N GLU A 200 -5.42 24.04 0.39
CA GLU A 200 -6.79 24.56 0.35
C GLU A 200 -7.82 23.43 0.50
N MET A 201 -7.65 22.32 -0.22
CA MET A 201 -8.57 21.17 -0.16
C MET A 201 -8.64 20.55 1.24
N HIS A 202 -7.53 20.51 1.97
CA HIS A 202 -7.51 20.02 3.34
C HIS A 202 -8.25 20.97 4.28
N ARG A 203 -8.02 22.29 4.13
CA ARG A 203 -8.70 23.32 4.91
C ARG A 203 -10.21 23.35 4.67
N GLU A 204 -10.64 23.28 3.41
CA GLU A 204 -12.06 23.19 3.05
C GLU A 204 -12.74 21.94 3.62
N ALA A 205 -12.06 20.80 3.61
CA ALA A 205 -12.59 19.58 4.19
C ALA A 205 -12.74 19.69 5.71
N TRP A 206 -11.77 20.30 6.39
CA TRP A 206 -11.79 20.55 7.82
C TRP A 206 -12.85 21.57 8.23
N ASP A 207 -12.97 22.68 7.50
CA ASP A 207 -13.98 23.71 7.73
C ASP A 207 -15.40 23.15 7.52
N TRP A 208 -15.60 22.34 6.48
CA TRP A 208 -16.86 21.62 6.29
C TRP A 208 -17.18 20.71 7.49
N TYR A 209 -16.23 19.88 7.93
CA TYR A 209 -16.45 18.97 9.07
C TYR A 209 -16.83 19.75 10.34
N ASN A 210 -16.15 20.87 10.61
CA ASN A 210 -16.44 21.75 11.74
C ASN A 210 -17.76 22.52 11.59
N SER A 211 -18.23 22.77 10.37
CA SER A 211 -19.51 23.42 10.12
C SER A 211 -20.69 22.49 10.38
N VAL A 212 -20.58 21.21 9.97
CA VAL A 212 -21.67 20.23 10.10
C VAL A 212 -21.65 19.49 11.44
N LYS A 213 -20.51 19.48 12.15
CA LYS A 213 -20.30 18.90 13.49
C LYS A 213 -20.95 17.52 13.65
N PRO A 214 -20.56 16.51 12.86
CA PRO A 214 -21.22 15.22 12.88
C PRO A 214 -20.85 14.46 14.16
N HIS A 215 -21.68 14.54 15.21
CA HIS A 215 -21.42 13.94 16.53
C HIS A 215 -21.18 12.43 16.50
N HIS A 216 -21.61 11.75 15.44
CA HIS A 216 -21.48 10.30 15.26
C HIS A 216 -20.32 9.88 14.34
N ILE A 217 -19.50 10.83 13.86
CA ILE A 217 -18.30 10.54 13.07
C ILE A 217 -17.08 11.15 13.76
N GLY A 218 -16.23 10.31 14.34
CA GLY A 218 -14.94 10.72 14.88
C GLY A 218 -13.86 10.78 13.80
N ILE A 219 -12.96 11.76 13.89
CA ILE A 219 -11.70 11.81 13.12
C ILE A 219 -10.57 11.91 14.14
N PHE A 220 -9.51 11.14 13.93
CA PHE A 220 -8.34 11.14 14.81
C PHE A 220 -7.06 11.03 13.97
N HIS A 221 -5.95 11.51 14.52
CA HIS A 221 -4.64 11.32 13.90
C HIS A 221 -3.51 11.13 14.90
N GLU A 222 -2.46 10.42 14.48
CA GLU A 222 -1.22 10.21 15.24
C GLU A 222 -0.04 10.42 14.29
N THR A 223 0.91 11.27 14.69
CA THR A 223 2.11 11.58 13.89
C THR A 223 3.36 11.12 14.62
N PHE A 224 4.15 10.27 13.97
CA PHE A 224 5.43 9.78 14.49
C PHE A 224 6.57 10.29 13.61
N VAL A 225 7.44 11.10 14.19
CA VAL A 225 8.67 11.58 13.53
C VAL A 225 9.80 10.62 13.88
N VAL A 226 10.25 9.83 12.90
CA VAL A 226 11.23 8.78 13.11
C VAL A 226 12.58 9.23 12.57
N PRO A 227 13.62 9.40 13.42
CA PRO A 227 14.92 9.82 12.97
C PRO A 227 15.57 8.75 12.08
N ALA A 228 16.61 9.14 11.34
CA ALA A 228 17.50 8.19 10.68
C ALA A 228 18.01 7.16 11.70
N HIS A 229 18.07 5.90 11.27
CA HIS A 229 18.40 4.72 12.07
C HIS A 229 17.38 4.39 13.18
N GLY A 230 16.23 5.06 13.19
CA GLY A 230 15.13 4.84 14.12
C GLY A 230 14.02 3.92 13.61
N HIS A 231 14.15 3.38 12.40
CA HIS A 231 13.15 2.50 11.78
C HIS A 231 13.79 1.25 11.17
N GLU A 232 13.01 0.18 11.10
CA GLU A 232 13.35 -1.01 10.33
C GLU A 232 12.10 -1.59 9.69
N SER A 233 12.28 -2.42 8.65
CA SER A 233 11.20 -3.20 8.06
C SER A 233 11.70 -4.57 7.61
N ILE A 234 10.79 -5.54 7.56
CA ILE A 234 11.05 -6.85 6.96
C ILE A 234 9.77 -7.35 6.28
N TYR A 235 9.93 -7.78 5.04
CA TYR A 235 8.89 -8.34 4.19
C TYR A 235 9.38 -9.72 3.75
N VAL A 236 8.57 -10.75 3.93
CA VAL A 236 8.93 -12.12 3.52
C VAL A 236 7.78 -12.68 2.68
N ASN A 237 8.03 -12.87 1.39
CA ASN A 237 7.00 -13.32 0.43
C ASN A 237 5.76 -12.42 0.48
N CYS A 238 5.95 -11.11 0.57
CA CYS A 238 4.88 -10.13 0.61
C CYS A 238 4.72 -9.42 -0.73
N ARG A 239 3.49 -9.02 -1.06
CA ARG A 239 3.29 -7.93 -2.03
C ARG A 239 3.80 -6.62 -1.41
N PRO A 240 4.22 -5.61 -2.18
CA PRO A 240 4.56 -4.30 -1.61
C PRO A 240 3.37 -3.67 -0.87
N PHE A 241 3.55 -3.29 0.39
CA PHE A 241 2.57 -2.57 1.21
C PHE A 241 3.27 -1.74 2.29
N MET A 242 2.58 -0.77 2.91
CA MET A 242 3.16 0.17 3.88
C MET A 242 4.41 0.85 3.31
N LEU A 243 5.48 1.00 4.10
CA LEU A 243 6.76 1.56 3.64
C LEU A 243 7.34 0.80 2.42
N GLY A 244 7.10 -0.51 2.30
CA GLY A 244 7.54 -1.32 1.17
C GLY A 244 6.86 -1.00 -0.16
N ALA A 245 5.71 -0.33 -0.15
CA ALA A 245 5.05 0.18 -1.35
C ALA A 245 5.51 1.59 -1.75
N SER A 246 6.55 2.11 -1.08
CA SER A 246 7.00 3.46 -1.35
C SER A 246 7.67 3.57 -2.72
N LEU A 247 7.51 4.76 -3.31
CA LEU A 247 8.27 5.17 -4.48
C LEU A 247 8.82 6.57 -4.24
N VAL A 248 10.02 6.81 -4.74
CA VAL A 248 10.67 8.12 -4.76
C VAL A 248 11.08 8.47 -6.18
N LYS A 249 10.99 9.76 -6.52
CA LYS A 249 11.56 10.25 -7.77
C LYS A 249 13.07 10.34 -7.60
N VAL A 250 13.79 9.93 -8.64
CA VAL A 250 15.25 9.93 -8.66
C VAL A 250 15.72 10.82 -9.80
N ASP A 251 16.80 11.56 -9.57
CA ASP A 251 17.42 12.37 -10.60
C ASP A 251 18.11 11.47 -11.63
N ASP A 252 18.02 11.82 -12.92
CA ASP A 252 18.72 11.05 -13.95
C ASP A 252 20.23 11.06 -13.68
N GLU A 253 20.87 9.89 -13.82
CA GLU A 253 22.34 9.80 -13.84
C GLU A 253 22.84 10.82 -14.87
N LYS A 254 23.48 11.90 -14.41
CA LYS A 254 24.32 12.69 -15.29
C LYS A 254 25.39 11.72 -15.81
N LYS A 255 25.28 11.30 -17.08
CA LYS A 255 26.41 10.71 -17.78
C LYS A 255 27.58 11.68 -17.60
N THR A 256 28.53 11.32 -16.76
CA THR A 256 29.83 11.98 -16.73
C THR A 256 30.40 11.83 -18.12
N ASP A 257 30.47 12.94 -18.85
CA ASP A 257 31.13 13.03 -20.16
C ASP A 257 32.58 12.60 -19.99
N GLY A 258 32.82 11.31 -20.19
CA GLY A 258 34.14 10.77 -20.45
C GLY A 258 34.64 11.40 -21.73
N LYS A 259 35.45 12.45 -21.58
CA LYS A 259 36.25 13.03 -22.65
C LYS A 259 37.22 11.96 -23.15
N THR A 260 36.80 11.17 -24.13
CA THR A 260 37.68 10.37 -24.98
C THR A 260 37.81 11.06 -26.32
N ASP A 261 39.05 11.39 -26.64
CA ASP A 261 39.50 12.02 -27.87
C ASP A 261 39.13 11.20 -29.12
N GLY A 262 38.66 11.91 -30.16
CA GLY A 262 38.84 11.62 -31.58
C GLY A 262 38.47 10.23 -32.15
N GLY A 263 37.32 10.16 -32.84
CA GLY A 263 37.03 9.06 -33.78
C GLY A 263 35.82 9.33 -34.68
N LYS A 264 36.05 9.39 -36.00
CA LYS A 264 35.07 9.73 -37.05
C LYS A 264 33.95 8.68 -37.23
N GLY A 265 32.71 9.17 -37.34
CA GLY A 265 31.69 8.80 -38.34
C GLY A 265 31.01 7.42 -38.28
N ASN A 266 29.72 7.38 -37.91
CA ASN A 266 28.62 7.09 -38.84
C ASN A 266 27.25 7.26 -38.15
N GLU A 267 26.32 7.88 -38.86
CA GLU A 267 24.93 8.07 -38.45
C GLU A 267 24.14 6.75 -38.56
N ALA A 268 23.32 6.46 -37.54
CA ALA A 268 21.97 5.87 -37.61
C ALA A 268 21.65 4.95 -36.41
N SER A 269 21.48 5.54 -35.23
CA SER A 269 20.42 5.12 -34.31
C SER A 269 20.13 6.29 -33.37
N LYS A 270 19.17 7.13 -33.75
CA LYS A 270 18.58 8.10 -32.83
C LYS A 270 17.68 7.31 -31.87
N SER A 271 18.29 6.62 -30.91
CA SER A 271 17.55 6.15 -29.74
C SER A 271 16.97 7.39 -29.08
N ARG A 272 15.65 7.43 -28.97
CA ARG A 272 14.94 8.33 -28.07
C ARG A 272 15.50 8.13 -26.66
N ASP A 273 16.49 8.93 -26.31
CA ASP A 273 16.92 9.16 -24.94
C ASP A 273 15.90 10.17 -24.38
N ASP A 274 14.68 9.67 -24.16
CA ASP A 274 13.63 10.42 -23.49
C ASP A 274 13.98 10.29 -22.00
N GLY A 275 14.62 11.32 -21.43
CA GLY A 275 14.93 11.47 -20.01
C GLY A 275 13.66 11.50 -19.14
N ALA A 276 12.98 10.36 -19.09
CA ALA A 276 11.80 10.12 -18.30
C ALA A 276 12.26 9.88 -16.87
N ALA A 277 11.90 10.81 -15.97
CA ALA A 277 12.16 10.70 -14.55
C ALA A 277 11.82 9.29 -14.05
N ARG A 278 12.82 8.56 -13.56
CA ARG A 278 12.63 7.19 -13.10
C ARG A 278 12.22 7.19 -11.63
N TRP A 279 11.09 6.55 -11.35
CA TRP A 279 10.64 6.31 -9.98
C TRP A 279 11.21 5.00 -9.48
N ARG A 280 11.81 5.02 -8.28
CA ARG A 280 12.39 3.82 -7.67
C ARG A 280 11.55 3.31 -6.51
N ASN A 281 11.38 1.99 -6.47
CA ASN A 281 10.84 1.28 -5.32
C ASN A 281 11.88 1.21 -4.20
N LEU A 282 11.42 1.20 -2.95
CA LEU A 282 12.30 1.17 -1.78
C LEU A 282 12.74 -0.25 -1.37
N LEU A 283 12.17 -1.29 -1.97
CA LEU A 283 12.47 -2.67 -1.58
C LEU A 283 13.84 -3.12 -2.08
N VAL A 284 14.71 -3.47 -1.13
CA VAL A 284 16.01 -4.10 -1.36
C VAL A 284 16.06 -5.47 -0.69
N SER A 285 16.95 -6.34 -1.18
CA SER A 285 17.18 -7.65 -0.57
C SER A 285 17.67 -7.50 0.87
N ALA A 286 17.00 -8.17 1.79
CA ALA A 286 17.42 -8.24 3.18
C ALA A 286 18.49 -9.32 3.43
N ASP A 287 18.88 -10.07 2.40
CA ASP A 287 19.98 -11.03 2.44
C ASP A 287 21.33 -10.31 2.22
N HIS A 288 21.57 -9.32 3.07
CA HIS A 288 22.77 -8.50 3.11
C HIS A 288 23.33 -8.48 4.54
N VAL A 289 24.66 -8.48 4.69
CA VAL A 289 25.32 -8.57 6.01
C VAL A 289 24.92 -7.46 6.98
N ALA A 290 24.59 -6.27 6.45
CA ALA A 290 24.11 -5.13 7.22
C ALA A 290 22.61 -5.16 7.56
N LEU A 291 21.85 -6.13 7.03
CA LEU A 291 20.38 -6.22 7.16
C LEU A 291 19.91 -7.52 7.83
N ASN A 292 20.83 -8.41 8.21
CA ASN A 292 20.49 -9.74 8.72
C ASN A 292 19.77 -9.72 10.07
N ARG A 293 20.12 -8.81 10.97
CA ARG A 293 19.53 -8.66 12.31
C ARG A 293 18.79 -7.34 12.46
N GLN A 294 17.79 -7.31 13.33
CA GLN A 294 17.03 -6.09 13.67
C GLN A 294 17.95 -4.95 14.10
N TRP A 295 18.90 -5.20 15.02
CA TRP A 295 19.85 -4.17 15.43
C TRP A 295 20.69 -3.63 14.28
N GLN A 296 21.11 -4.48 13.35
CA GLN A 296 21.87 -4.00 12.21
C GLN A 296 21.01 -3.09 11.32
N ARG A 297 19.74 -3.42 11.08
CA ARG A 297 18.80 -2.58 10.33
C ARG A 297 18.55 -1.21 10.99
N LEU A 298 18.63 -1.15 12.32
CA LEU A 298 18.59 0.07 13.11
C LEU A 298 19.97 0.75 13.28
N ASN A 299 20.98 0.34 12.50
CA ASN A 299 22.37 0.80 12.59
C ASN A 299 22.95 0.74 14.02
N ARG A 300 22.69 -0.37 14.73
CA ARG A 300 23.16 -0.66 16.09
C ARG A 300 24.13 -1.83 16.11
N ASP A 301 24.92 -1.90 17.17
CA ASP A 301 25.78 -3.04 17.46
C ASP A 301 24.98 -4.25 17.99
N ALA A 302 25.66 -5.33 18.38
CA ALA A 302 24.99 -6.53 18.89
C ALA A 302 24.25 -6.30 20.22
N ASN A 303 24.62 -5.26 20.98
CA ASN A 303 24.06 -4.90 22.28
C ASN A 303 22.96 -3.83 22.14
N GLY A 304 22.63 -3.39 20.93
CA GLY A 304 21.64 -2.35 20.68
C GLY A 304 22.16 -0.92 20.83
N VAL A 305 23.48 -0.73 20.99
CA VAL A 305 24.10 0.60 21.05
C VAL A 305 24.18 1.19 19.64
N PRO A 306 23.74 2.45 19.41
CA PRO A 306 23.90 3.10 18.11
C PRO A 306 25.36 3.10 17.67
N ARG A 307 25.63 2.70 16.43
CA ARG A 307 26.96 2.86 15.85
C ARG A 307 27.15 4.35 15.60
N GLU A 308 28.07 4.99 16.34
CA GLU A 308 28.33 6.43 16.19
C GLU A 308 28.61 6.79 14.72
N ARG A 309 28.16 7.98 14.31
CA ARG A 309 28.52 8.56 13.01
C ARG A 309 30.04 8.66 13.00
N THR A 310 30.69 7.88 12.14
CA THR A 310 32.02 8.29 11.66
C THR A 310 31.76 9.62 10.94
N VAL A 311 32.20 10.70 11.57
CA VAL A 311 32.07 12.08 11.08
C VAL A 311 32.72 12.21 9.72
#